data_AF-A0A1H0JYH9-F1
#
_entry.id   AF-A0A1H0JYH9-F1
#
_cell.length_a   1.000
_cell.length_b   1.000
_cell.length_c   1.000
_cell.angle_alpha   90.00
_cell.angle_beta   90.00
_cell.angle_gamma   90.00
#
_symmetry.space_group_name_H-M   'P 1'
#
loop_
_entity.id
_entity.type
_entity.pdbx_description
1 polymer ?
#
loop_
_entity_poly.entity_id
_entity_poly.type
_entity_poly.pdbx_seq_one_letter_code
_entity_poly.pdbx_strand_id
1 'polypeptide(L)'
;MRFPRLLIAALALAAALTACSGDDKPEGDDPPASTSPATDDPNAPGAQGPCKVKIEVEGAATASWEGRGTVRVGDADGPEAIYQAVNGDNLLMAYAEGPDFPTSVTVTVGDRTFANKPGSAEGLDIRGDRSGIDLDFTALDVEGAEAGVTATFDCSSTPDKDKKKKNKKNKG
;
A
#
# COMPACT_ATOMS: atom_id res chain seq x y z
N MET A 1 -9.27 21.10 -59.04
CA MET A 1 -7.87 21.46 -59.31
C MET A 1 -7.09 21.37 -58.01
N ARG A 2 -5.99 20.59 -58.02
CA ARG A 2 -4.76 20.62 -57.20
C ARG A 2 -4.83 20.89 -55.68
N PHE A 3 -4.53 19.82 -54.93
CA PHE A 3 -3.89 19.83 -53.60
C PHE A 3 -2.46 20.38 -53.64
N PRO A 4 -1.92 20.83 -52.47
CA PRO A 4 -0.52 20.59 -52.14
C PRO A 4 -0.38 19.82 -50.81
N ARG A 5 0.42 18.75 -50.91
CA ARG A 5 0.99 17.93 -49.83
C ARG A 5 2.05 18.74 -49.09
N LEU A 6 2.11 18.65 -47.77
CA LEU A 6 3.24 19.10 -46.97
C LEU A 6 3.77 17.95 -46.10
N LEU A 7 5.09 17.91 -46.04
CA LEU A 7 5.95 16.77 -45.80
C LEU A 7 6.01 16.32 -44.34
N ILE A 8 6.06 15.01 -44.16
CA ILE A 8 6.36 14.29 -42.92
C ILE A 8 7.88 14.33 -42.71
N ALA A 9 8.33 14.86 -41.57
CA ALA A 9 9.69 14.68 -41.08
C ALA A 9 9.67 13.61 -39.99
N ALA A 10 10.17 12.42 -40.32
CA ALA A 10 10.35 11.31 -39.40
C ALA A 10 11.66 11.50 -38.61
N LEU A 11 11.57 11.53 -37.28
CA LEU A 11 12.73 11.43 -36.39
C LEU A 11 12.86 9.98 -35.92
N ALA A 12 13.87 9.28 -36.42
CA ALA A 12 14.22 7.93 -35.99
C ALA A 12 15.18 8.02 -34.79
N LEU A 13 14.75 7.56 -33.61
CA LEU A 13 15.65 7.27 -32.48
C LEU A 13 15.89 5.76 -32.42
N ALA A 14 17.14 5.37 -32.63
CA ALA A 14 17.60 4.00 -32.71
C ALA A 14 17.56 3.30 -31.34
N ALA A 15 16.95 2.12 -31.31
CA ALA A 15 17.04 1.17 -30.22
C ALA A 15 18.40 0.46 -30.25
N ALA A 16 19.19 0.63 -29.20
CA ALA A 16 20.36 -0.22 -28.94
C ALA A 16 19.90 -1.37 -28.02
N LEU A 17 19.56 -2.52 -28.63
CA LEU A 17 19.38 -3.78 -27.92
C LEU A 17 20.75 -4.46 -27.82
N THR A 18 21.40 -4.37 -26.67
CA THR A 18 22.51 -5.26 -26.33
C THR A 18 21.96 -6.64 -26.04
N ALA A 19 22.26 -7.55 -26.96
CA ALA A 19 22.08 -8.98 -26.84
C ALA A 19 22.81 -9.55 -25.62
N CYS A 20 22.16 -10.47 -24.90
CA CYS A 20 22.85 -11.54 -24.20
C CYS A 20 22.09 -12.84 -24.49
N SER A 21 22.78 -13.73 -25.21
CA SER A 21 22.36 -15.05 -25.66
C SER A 21 22.09 -16.04 -24.52
N GLY A 22 21.13 -16.94 -24.74
CA GLY A 22 20.98 -18.19 -24.02
C GLY A 22 19.89 -19.05 -24.65
N ASP A 23 20.29 -20.13 -25.30
CA ASP A 23 19.53 -21.01 -26.21
C ASP A 23 18.84 -22.19 -25.48
N ASP A 24 17.86 -22.77 -26.18
CA ASP A 24 17.19 -24.09 -26.04
C ASP A 24 16.06 -24.39 -25.00
N LYS A 25 14.96 -24.92 -25.58
CA LYS A 25 13.62 -25.39 -25.12
C LYS A 25 13.65 -26.71 -24.30
N PRO A 26 12.56 -27.24 -23.65
CA PRO A 26 11.16 -27.28 -24.11
C PRO A 26 10.04 -27.14 -23.03
N GLU A 27 8.81 -27.26 -23.53
CA GLU A 27 7.47 -27.21 -22.92
C GLU A 27 7.29 -27.79 -21.50
N GLY A 28 6.53 -27.05 -20.69
CA GLY A 28 5.89 -27.52 -19.46
C GLY A 28 4.80 -26.53 -19.04
N ASP A 29 3.54 -27.00 -19.05
CA ASP A 29 2.36 -26.33 -18.51
C ASP A 29 2.59 -25.75 -17.10
N ASP A 30 2.17 -24.49 -16.94
CA ASP A 30 1.66 -23.80 -15.74
C ASP A 30 2.20 -22.35 -15.66
N PRO A 31 1.35 -21.31 -15.67
CA PRO A 31 1.82 -19.95 -15.40
C PRO A 31 2.22 -19.86 -13.92
N PRO A 32 3.47 -19.51 -13.57
CA PRO A 32 3.79 -19.20 -12.20
C PRO A 32 3.05 -17.91 -11.83
N ALA A 33 2.27 -17.98 -10.76
CA ALA A 33 1.75 -16.82 -10.06
C ALA A 33 2.89 -15.80 -9.87
N SER A 34 2.77 -14.66 -10.55
CA SER A 34 3.66 -13.52 -10.35
C SER A 34 3.43 -12.96 -8.95
N THR A 35 4.11 -13.58 -7.99
CA THR A 35 4.29 -13.04 -6.66
C THR A 35 5.55 -12.21 -6.75
N SER A 36 5.42 -10.91 -7.04
CA SER A 36 6.54 -9.99 -6.92
C SER A 36 7.03 -10.05 -5.46
N PRO A 37 8.30 -10.40 -5.20
CA PRO A 37 8.83 -10.28 -3.86
C PRO A 37 8.87 -8.80 -3.52
N ALA A 38 8.31 -8.43 -2.36
CA ALA A 38 8.63 -7.17 -1.71
C ALA A 38 10.16 -7.13 -1.59
N THR A 39 10.82 -6.16 -2.22
CA THR A 39 12.23 -5.90 -1.98
C THR A 39 12.38 -5.47 -0.52
N ASP A 40 12.84 -6.40 0.31
CA ASP A 40 13.39 -6.14 1.64
C ASP A 40 14.65 -5.27 1.47
N ASP A 41 14.48 -3.95 1.36
CA ASP A 41 15.58 -2.99 1.51
C ASP A 41 15.81 -2.74 3.02
N PRO A 42 16.92 -3.21 3.60
CA PRO A 42 17.22 -3.04 5.02
C PRO A 42 17.53 -1.59 5.42
N ASN A 43 17.62 -0.65 4.47
CA ASN A 43 17.83 0.78 4.71
C ASN A 43 16.56 1.63 4.55
N ALA A 44 15.41 1.04 4.23
CA ALA A 44 14.14 1.72 4.35
C ALA A 44 13.82 1.92 5.85
N PRO A 45 13.61 3.15 6.34
CA PRO A 45 13.35 3.38 7.77
C PRO A 45 12.06 2.67 8.22
N GLY A 46 12.25 1.53 8.89
CA GLY A 46 11.43 1.00 9.98
C GLY A 46 10.02 0.48 9.65
N ALA A 47 9.80 -0.36 8.64
CA ALA A 47 8.55 -1.12 8.56
C ALA A 47 8.44 -2.07 9.77
N GLN A 48 7.62 -1.74 10.77
CA GLN A 48 7.37 -2.58 11.94
C GLN A 48 6.12 -3.44 11.71
N GLY A 49 6.35 -4.63 11.19
CA GLY A 49 5.39 -5.73 11.27
C GLY A 49 4.28 -5.71 10.19
N PRO A 50 3.94 -6.88 9.64
CA PRO A 50 2.84 -7.01 8.71
C PRO A 50 1.53 -7.01 9.49
N CYS A 51 0.62 -6.13 9.08
CA CYS A 51 -0.74 -6.10 9.60
C CYS A 51 -1.62 -7.00 8.74
N LYS A 52 -2.61 -7.66 9.35
CA LYS A 52 -3.80 -8.09 8.63
C LYS A 52 -4.70 -6.88 8.47
N VAL A 53 -5.26 -6.71 7.28
CA VAL A 53 -6.06 -5.54 6.95
C VAL A 53 -7.36 -5.97 6.32
N LYS A 54 -8.44 -5.31 6.72
CA LYS A 54 -9.75 -5.33 6.06
C LYS A 54 -10.19 -3.89 5.87
N ILE A 55 -10.58 -3.52 4.65
CA ILE A 55 -11.00 -2.17 4.28
C ILE A 55 -12.29 -2.26 3.46
N GLU A 56 -13.21 -1.36 3.74
CA GLU A 56 -14.46 -1.15 3.03
C GLU A 56 -14.64 0.36 2.81
N VAL A 57 -14.94 0.73 1.57
CA VAL A 57 -15.21 2.10 1.14
C VAL A 57 -16.56 2.09 0.43
N GLU A 58 -17.46 2.97 0.85
CA GLU A 58 -18.80 3.12 0.29
C GLU A 58 -19.11 4.59 -0.02
N GLY A 59 -20.04 4.85 -0.97
CA GLY A 59 -20.46 6.20 -1.34
C GLY A 59 -19.97 6.61 -2.72
N ALA A 60 -19.25 7.73 -2.83
CA ALA A 60 -18.78 8.29 -4.10
C ALA A 60 -17.81 7.36 -4.85
N ALA A 61 -17.09 6.50 -4.14
CA ALA A 61 -16.38 5.36 -4.69
C ALA A 61 -16.73 4.11 -3.87
N THR A 62 -16.62 2.94 -4.47
CA THR A 62 -16.89 1.67 -3.79
C THR A 62 -15.73 0.70 -3.98
N ALA A 63 -15.24 0.16 -2.87
CA ALA A 63 -14.22 -0.89 -2.87
C ALA A 63 -14.27 -1.66 -1.56
N SER A 64 -13.97 -2.95 -1.62
CA SER A 64 -13.80 -3.77 -0.42
C SER A 64 -12.66 -4.73 -0.65
N TRP A 65 -11.72 -4.78 0.30
CA TRP A 65 -10.61 -5.72 0.22
C TRP A 65 -10.05 -6.13 1.56
N GLU A 66 -9.48 -7.33 1.58
CA GLU A 66 -8.68 -7.85 2.66
C GLU A 66 -7.25 -8.09 2.15
N GLY A 67 -6.26 -7.94 3.03
CA GLY A 67 -4.88 -8.10 2.62
C GLY A 67 -3.86 -7.87 3.72
N ARG A 68 -2.68 -7.45 3.27
CA ARG A 68 -1.54 -7.15 4.13
C ARG A 68 -1.33 -5.66 4.17
N GLY A 69 -1.06 -5.15 5.36
CA GLY A 69 -0.61 -3.78 5.57
C GLY A 69 0.71 -3.77 6.32
N THR A 70 1.19 -2.57 6.60
CA THR A 70 2.35 -2.33 7.45
C THR A 70 2.02 -1.24 8.46
N VAL A 71 2.66 -1.28 9.62
CA VAL A 71 2.75 -0.14 10.51
C VAL A 71 4.21 0.27 10.65
N ARG A 72 4.48 1.56 10.65
CA ARG A 72 5.76 2.13 11.06
C ARG A 72 5.52 3.00 12.27
N VAL A 73 6.10 2.64 13.41
CA VAL A 73 6.09 3.47 14.60
C VAL A 73 7.11 4.58 14.41
N GLY A 74 6.67 5.83 14.52
CA GLY A 74 7.51 7.02 14.40
C GLY A 74 8.35 7.28 15.64
N ASP A 75 9.36 8.13 15.46
CA ASP A 75 10.16 8.70 16.55
C ASP A 75 9.54 10.01 17.07
N ALA A 76 10.23 10.72 17.97
CA ALA A 76 9.71 11.90 18.67
C ALA A 76 9.24 13.05 17.75
N ASP A 77 9.77 13.14 16.53
CA ASP A 77 9.48 14.22 15.58
C ASP A 77 8.64 13.68 14.40
N GLY A 78 7.32 13.57 14.59
CA GLY A 78 6.39 13.12 13.54
C GLY A 78 5.13 12.42 14.06
N PRO A 79 4.37 11.74 13.18
CA PRO A 79 3.26 10.90 13.61
C PRO A 79 3.78 9.72 14.44
N GLU A 80 3.09 9.37 15.53
CA GLU A 80 3.53 8.26 16.39
C GLU A 80 3.50 6.90 15.68
N ALA A 81 2.66 6.75 14.67
CA ALA A 81 2.58 5.58 13.82
C ALA A 81 2.02 5.94 12.42
N ILE A 82 2.43 5.17 11.42
CA ILE A 82 1.94 5.26 10.05
C ILE A 82 1.47 3.88 9.63
N TYR A 83 0.20 3.74 9.33
CA TYR A 83 -0.42 2.51 8.83
C TYR A 83 -0.61 2.63 7.32
N GLN A 84 -0.23 1.59 6.58
CA GLN A 84 -0.35 1.58 5.12
C GLN A 84 -0.87 0.23 4.62
N ALA A 85 -1.82 0.26 3.69
CA ALA A 85 -2.29 -0.92 2.96
C ALA A 85 -2.42 -0.60 1.46
N VAL A 86 -1.93 -1.50 0.61
CA VAL A 86 -1.95 -1.36 -0.86
C VAL A 86 -2.62 -2.58 -1.47
N ASN A 87 -3.52 -2.36 -2.44
CA ASN A 87 -4.15 -3.43 -3.23
C ASN A 87 -4.48 -2.93 -4.65
N GLY A 88 -3.61 -3.27 -5.61
CA GLY A 88 -3.73 -2.78 -6.98
C GLY A 88 -3.68 -1.26 -7.02
N ASP A 89 -4.70 -0.64 -7.60
CA ASP A 89 -4.86 0.83 -7.68
C ASP A 89 -5.39 1.45 -6.39
N ASN A 90 -5.66 0.64 -5.35
CA ASN A 90 -6.19 1.12 -4.07
C ASN A 90 -5.07 1.27 -3.02
N LEU A 91 -5.11 2.35 -2.26
CA LEU A 91 -4.15 2.67 -1.20
C LEU A 91 -4.88 3.29 -0.01
N LEU A 92 -4.60 2.82 1.20
CA LEU A 92 -4.98 3.51 2.44
C LEU A 92 -3.72 3.85 3.22
N MET A 93 -3.60 5.11 3.62
CA MET A 93 -2.57 5.58 4.56
C MET A 93 -3.23 6.30 5.72
N ALA A 94 -2.94 5.87 6.94
CA ALA A 94 -3.38 6.52 8.17
C ALA A 94 -2.17 6.92 9.01
N TYR A 95 -2.16 8.15 9.49
CA TYR A 95 -1.13 8.73 10.32
C TYR A 95 -1.71 8.96 11.71
N ALA A 96 -1.08 8.38 12.72
CA ALA A 96 -1.41 8.61 14.11
C ALA A 96 -1.06 10.05 14.53
N GLU A 97 -1.77 10.54 15.54
CA GLU A 97 -1.39 11.78 16.22
C GLU A 97 0.06 11.69 16.72
N GLY A 98 0.77 12.82 16.69
CA GLY A 98 2.07 13.01 17.30
C GLY A 98 2.24 14.46 17.75
N PRO A 99 3.37 14.83 18.39
CA PRO A 99 3.53 16.11 19.09
C PRO A 99 3.18 17.36 18.27
N ASP A 100 3.47 17.34 16.97
CA ASP A 100 3.13 18.41 16.00
C ASP A 100 2.43 17.83 14.74
N PHE A 101 1.84 16.65 14.85
CA PHE A 101 1.26 15.94 13.70
C PHE A 101 -0.19 15.53 14.01
N PRO A 102 -1.20 16.16 13.40
CA PRO A 102 -2.59 15.77 13.61
C PRO A 102 -2.87 14.43 12.94
N THR A 103 -3.79 13.65 13.52
CA THR A 103 -4.28 12.42 12.89
C THR A 103 -4.84 12.72 11.50
N SER A 104 -4.44 11.94 10.51
CA SER A 104 -4.91 12.08 9.14
C SER A 104 -5.02 10.73 8.45
N VAL A 105 -6.02 10.58 7.60
CA VAL A 105 -6.22 9.38 6.78
C VAL A 105 -6.49 9.81 5.35
N THR A 106 -5.82 9.12 4.43
CA THR A 106 -6.07 9.23 3.00
C THR A 106 -6.39 7.86 2.45
N VAL A 107 -7.40 7.78 1.59
CA VAL A 107 -7.75 6.56 0.86
C VAL A 107 -7.85 6.89 -0.63
N THR A 108 -7.19 6.09 -1.45
CA THR A 108 -7.30 6.12 -2.90
C THR A 108 -8.03 4.87 -3.35
N VAL A 109 -9.07 5.06 -4.15
CA VAL A 109 -9.85 4.00 -4.80
C VAL A 109 -9.87 4.26 -6.29
N GLY A 110 -9.13 3.45 -7.06
CA GLY A 110 -8.91 3.70 -8.48
C GLY A 110 -8.23 5.05 -8.73
N ASP A 111 -8.92 5.97 -9.40
CA ASP A 111 -8.45 7.31 -9.75
C ASP A 111 -8.91 8.41 -8.78
N ARG A 112 -9.62 8.05 -7.71
CA ARG A 112 -10.16 9.01 -6.72
C ARG A 112 -9.43 8.91 -5.40
N THR A 113 -9.13 10.07 -4.80
CA THR A 113 -8.52 10.16 -3.47
C THR A 113 -9.42 10.95 -2.54
N PHE A 114 -9.67 10.39 -1.36
CA PHE A 114 -10.45 10.97 -0.29
C PHE A 114 -9.57 11.14 0.96
N ALA A 115 -9.87 12.15 1.77
CA ALA A 115 -9.19 12.38 3.03
C ALA A 115 -10.20 12.69 4.16
N ASN A 116 -9.85 12.35 5.39
CA ASN A 116 -10.60 12.83 6.54
C ASN A 116 -10.50 14.36 6.65
N LYS A 117 -11.44 14.96 7.38
CA LYS A 117 -11.36 16.39 7.69
C LYS A 117 -10.04 16.68 8.45
N PRO A 118 -9.24 17.66 8.02
CA PRO A 118 -8.00 18.00 8.71
C PRO A 118 -8.22 18.28 10.20
N GLY A 119 -7.42 17.63 11.05
CA GLY A 119 -7.48 17.79 12.51
C GLY A 119 -8.65 17.06 13.19
N SER A 120 -9.42 16.24 12.47
CA SER A 120 -10.44 15.37 13.09
C SER A 120 -9.86 14.00 13.43
N ALA A 121 -9.94 13.62 14.71
CA ALA A 121 -9.71 12.26 15.18
C ALA A 121 -10.99 11.42 15.26
N GLU A 122 -12.14 11.98 14.86
CA GLU A 122 -13.42 11.27 14.88
C GLU A 122 -13.36 10.02 13.99
N GLY A 123 -13.72 8.87 14.58
CA GLY A 123 -13.69 7.59 13.87
C GLY A 123 -12.31 6.95 13.75
N LEU A 124 -11.28 7.49 14.41
CA LEU A 124 -9.90 6.99 14.34
C LEU A 124 -9.48 6.44 15.71
N ASP A 125 -9.57 5.13 15.92
CA ASP A 125 -9.20 4.46 17.18
C ASP A 125 -7.87 3.73 17.05
N ILE A 126 -6.80 4.36 17.55
CA ILE A 126 -5.46 3.79 17.56
C ILE A 126 -5.22 3.11 18.90
N ARG A 127 -4.87 1.82 18.86
CA ARG A 127 -4.55 1.07 20.07
C ARG A 127 -3.30 1.67 20.71
N GLY A 128 -3.30 1.84 22.04
CA GLY A 128 -2.19 2.51 22.75
C GLY A 128 -0.82 1.82 22.64
N ASP A 129 -0.79 0.54 22.28
CA ASP A 129 0.46 -0.19 21.98
C ASP A 129 0.89 -0.09 20.50
N ARG A 130 0.11 0.63 19.69
CA ARG A 130 0.26 0.81 18.23
C ARG A 130 0.14 -0.49 17.43
N SER A 131 -0.34 -1.57 18.06
CA SER A 131 -0.51 -2.88 17.41
C SER A 131 -1.65 -2.93 16.40
N GLY A 132 -2.42 -1.86 16.26
CA GLY A 132 -3.51 -1.78 15.32
C GLY A 132 -4.23 -0.44 15.37
N ILE A 133 -5.10 -0.25 14.39
CA ILE A 133 -6.00 0.89 14.27
C ILE A 133 -7.34 0.39 13.74
N ASP A 134 -8.42 0.91 14.29
CA ASP A 134 -9.78 0.72 13.82
C ASP A 134 -10.31 2.08 13.33
N LEU A 135 -10.85 2.09 12.12
CA LEU A 135 -11.25 3.27 11.35
C LEU A 135 -12.73 3.16 10.98
N ASP A 136 -13.51 4.19 11.26
CA ASP A 136 -14.91 4.34 10.82
C ASP A 136 -15.23 5.84 10.71
N PHE A 137 -15.04 6.41 9.51
CA PHE A 137 -15.18 7.85 9.29
C PHE A 137 -15.65 8.20 7.88
N THR A 138 -16.14 9.42 7.71
CA THR A 138 -16.46 9.99 6.38
C THR A 138 -15.26 10.78 5.84
N ALA A 139 -14.84 10.43 4.63
CA ALA A 139 -13.79 11.10 3.87
C ALA A 139 -14.41 11.95 2.75
N LEU A 140 -13.71 13.02 2.37
CA LEU A 140 -14.08 13.91 1.28
C LEU A 140 -12.99 13.92 0.21
N ASP A 141 -13.37 13.99 -1.06
CA ASP A 141 -12.44 14.33 -2.13
C ASP A 141 -12.36 15.85 -2.37
N VAL A 142 -11.57 16.25 -3.37
CA VAL A 142 -11.36 17.66 -3.74
C VAL A 142 -12.61 18.33 -4.33
N GLU A 143 -13.58 17.55 -4.82
CA GLU A 143 -14.86 18.04 -5.35
C GLU A 143 -15.95 18.10 -4.26
N GLY A 144 -15.65 17.62 -3.06
CA GLY A 144 -16.57 17.56 -1.92
C GLY A 144 -17.48 16.32 -1.93
N ALA A 145 -17.19 15.31 -2.74
CA ALA A 145 -17.90 14.05 -2.71
C ALA A 145 -17.48 13.20 -1.51
N GLU A 146 -18.47 12.57 -0.87
CA GLU A 146 -18.27 11.82 0.37
C GLU A 146 -18.09 10.31 0.13
N ALA A 147 -17.19 9.71 0.88
CA ALA A 147 -17.04 8.27 0.99
C ALA A 147 -16.96 7.85 2.47
N GLY A 148 -17.77 6.89 2.88
CA GLY A 148 -17.61 6.22 4.17
C GLY A 148 -16.46 5.23 4.11
N VAL A 149 -15.60 5.23 5.12
CA VAL A 149 -14.40 4.38 5.18
C VAL A 149 -14.40 3.61 6.49
N THR A 150 -14.48 2.29 6.38
CA THR A 150 -14.33 1.35 7.49
C THR A 150 -13.07 0.52 7.28
N ALA A 151 -12.16 0.51 8.24
CA ALA A 151 -10.95 -0.28 8.12
C ALA A 151 -10.39 -0.76 9.46
N THR A 152 -9.83 -1.97 9.47
CA THR A 152 -9.14 -2.52 10.62
C THR A 152 -7.73 -2.94 10.22
N PHE A 153 -6.75 -2.51 11.00
CA PHE A 153 -5.38 -3.01 10.96
C PHE A 153 -5.08 -3.80 12.23
N ASP A 154 -4.64 -5.04 12.07
CA ASP A 154 -4.16 -5.88 13.16
C ASP A 154 -2.70 -6.29 12.91
N CYS A 155 -1.79 -5.60 13.58
CA CYS A 155 -0.34 -5.75 13.51
C CYS A 155 0.25 -6.54 14.69
N SER A 156 -0.61 -7.14 15.54
CA SER A 156 -0.19 -8.00 16.66
C SER A 156 0.55 -9.28 16.22
N SER A 157 0.42 -9.61 14.93
CA SER A 157 1.08 -10.75 14.29
C SER A 157 2.54 -10.43 13.96
N THR A 158 3.47 -10.60 14.90
CA THR A 158 4.90 -10.66 14.53
C THR A 158 5.10 -11.74 13.45
N PRO A 159 5.69 -11.43 12.28
CA PRO A 159 6.09 -12.47 11.36
C PRO A 159 7.30 -13.17 12.00
N ASP A 160 7.15 -14.45 12.27
CA ASP A 160 8.26 -15.37 12.56
C ASP A 160 8.89 -15.31 13.98
N LYS A 161 8.08 -15.45 15.03
CA LYS A 161 8.55 -16.09 16.30
C LYS A 161 8.28 -17.60 16.37
N ASP A 162 7.60 -18.19 15.38
CA ASP A 162 7.22 -19.60 15.41
C ASP A 162 8.24 -20.58 14.78
N LYS A 163 9.15 -20.13 13.89
CA LYS A 163 10.19 -21.05 13.37
C LYS A 163 11.33 -21.33 14.33
N LYS A 164 11.57 -20.49 15.36
CA LYS A 164 12.66 -20.73 16.33
C LYS A 164 12.31 -21.75 17.43
N LYS A 165 11.04 -22.13 17.59
CA LYS A 165 10.63 -23.16 18.57
C LYS A 165 10.65 -24.59 18.03
N LYS A 166 10.54 -24.82 16.72
CA LYS A 166 10.55 -26.20 16.18
C LYS A 166 11.95 -26.82 16.07
N ASN A 167 13.02 -26.03 16.03
CA ASN A 167 14.38 -26.59 15.89
C ASN A 167 15.08 -26.92 17.23
N LYS A 168 14.46 -26.61 18.38
CA LYS A 168 15.03 -26.91 19.70
C LYS A 168 14.51 -28.21 20.33
N LYS A 169 13.56 -28.90 19.69
CA LYS A 169 12.95 -30.15 20.21
C LYS A 169 13.55 -31.44 19.64
N ASN A 170 14.46 -31.38 18.66
CA ASN A 170 15.11 -32.55 18.05
C ASN A 170 16.62 -32.67 18.39
N LYS A 171 17.08 -32.06 19.49
CA LYS A 171 18.47 -32.20 19.99
C LYS A 171 18.55 -32.56 21.47
N GLY A 172 17.59 -33.36 21.95
CA GLY A 172 17.62 -33.97 23.28
C GLY A 172 17.55 -35.48 23.15
#